data_AF-A0A7S4RWN1-F1
#
_entry.id   AF-A0A7S4RWN1-F1
#
_cell.length_a   1.000
_cell.length_b   1.000
_cell.length_c   1.000
_cell.angle_alpha   90.00
_cell.angle_beta   90.00
_cell.angle_gamma   90.00
#
_symmetry.space_group_name_H-M   'P 1'
#
loop_
_entity.id
_entity.type
_entity.pdbx_description
1 polymer ?
#
loop_
_entity_poly.entity_id
_entity_poly.type
_entity_poly.pdbx_seq_one_letter_code
_entity_poly.pdbx_strand_id
1 'polypeptide(L)'
;TANMALRALAAGALLTVAHGLNMVVSSNNTSPAASLSASAAPPAGAQIAPFGKEDTARELQQHAARTQDTLVDAVENAEVAEIKRAVFRALTRLRAAEIKEFDTIARLETQAIDEYNDNHHYRAENPLDYIHSGEQAVSTDKYTSFHGP
;
A
#
# COMPACT_ATOMS: atom_id res chain seq x y z
N THR A 1 -14.99 14.32 -43.64
CA THR A 1 -13.73 14.71 -42.99
C THR A 1 -13.92 14.68 -41.48
N ALA A 2 -13.36 13.62 -40.90
CA ALA A 2 -13.13 13.30 -39.48
C ALA A 2 -13.87 14.07 -38.38
N ASN A 3 -14.88 13.43 -37.76
CA ASN A 3 -15.06 13.46 -36.31
C ASN A 3 -16.03 12.36 -35.86
N MET A 4 -15.59 11.10 -35.86
CA MET A 4 -16.30 10.02 -35.18
C MET A 4 -15.36 8.82 -34.93
N ALA A 5 -14.36 8.98 -34.06
CA ALA A 5 -13.62 7.85 -33.48
C ALA A 5 -12.69 8.32 -32.35
N LEU A 6 -13.20 8.41 -31.12
CA LEU A 6 -12.32 8.38 -29.94
C LEU A 6 -13.01 7.70 -28.76
N ARG A 7 -13.30 6.40 -28.94
CA ARG A 7 -13.43 5.44 -27.85
C ARG A 7 -12.53 4.26 -28.21
N ALA A 8 -11.32 4.25 -27.68
CA ALA A 8 -10.44 3.08 -27.74
C ALA A 8 -9.58 3.05 -26.47
N LEU A 9 -10.13 2.35 -25.48
CA LEU A 9 -9.48 1.50 -24.50
C LEU A 9 -7.96 1.36 -24.68
N ALA A 10 -7.18 2.05 -23.82
CA ALA A 10 -5.75 1.78 -23.67
C ALA A 10 -5.58 0.49 -22.86
N ALA A 11 -5.59 -0.64 -23.55
CA ALA A 11 -5.13 -1.93 -23.04
C ALA A 11 -3.59 -1.92 -23.01
N GLY A 12 -3.01 -1.59 -21.85
CA GLY A 12 -1.59 -1.75 -21.58
C GLY A 12 -1.30 -3.20 -21.19
N ALA A 13 -0.74 -3.95 -22.14
CA ALA A 13 -0.20 -5.29 -21.91
C ALA A 13 1.04 -5.24 -21.02
N LEU A 14 1.03 -6.01 -19.92
CA LEU A 14 2.23 -6.40 -19.19
C LEU A 14 2.31 -7.92 -19.16
N LEU A 15 3.12 -8.39 -20.11
CA LEU A 15 3.84 -9.65 -20.27
C LEU A 15 3.62 -10.76 -19.22
N THR A 16 3.05 -11.86 -19.70
CA THR A 16 3.05 -13.23 -19.17
C THR A 16 4.47 -13.77 -18.93
N VAL A 17 4.77 -14.38 -17.78
CA VAL A 17 5.36 -15.73 -17.60
C VAL A 17 5.25 -16.12 -16.11
N ALA A 18 4.45 -17.14 -15.80
CA ALA A 18 4.73 -18.04 -14.68
C ALA A 18 4.18 -19.42 -15.02
N HIS A 19 5.11 -20.33 -15.29
CA HIS A 19 4.89 -21.74 -15.53
C HIS A 19 4.16 -22.39 -14.35
N GLY A 20 3.17 -23.20 -14.69
CA GLY A 20 2.89 -24.52 -14.10
C GLY A 20 2.89 -24.64 -12.58
N LEU A 21 1.68 -24.71 -12.02
CA LEU A 21 1.23 -25.84 -11.20
C LEU A 21 -0.29 -25.70 -11.03
N ASN A 22 -1.01 -26.29 -11.99
CA ASN A 22 -2.44 -26.57 -11.86
C ASN A 22 -2.58 -27.61 -10.75
N MET A 23 -2.72 -27.16 -9.50
CA MET A 23 -3.09 -28.04 -8.40
C MET A 23 -4.56 -28.39 -8.59
N VAL A 24 -4.81 -29.48 -9.31
CA VAL A 24 -6.05 -30.25 -9.26
C VAL A 24 -6.33 -30.53 -7.79
N VAL A 25 -7.26 -29.76 -7.22
CA VAL A 25 -7.99 -30.18 -6.02
C VAL A 25 -8.94 -31.27 -6.48
N SER A 26 -8.42 -32.49 -6.57
CA SER A 26 -9.24 -33.70 -6.59
C SER A 26 -9.90 -33.80 -5.23
N SER A 27 -11.12 -33.28 -5.12
CA SER A 27 -12.05 -33.55 -4.03
C SER A 27 -12.52 -35.00 -4.09
N ASN A 28 -11.61 -35.95 -3.91
CA ASN A 28 -11.95 -37.33 -3.53
C ASN A 28 -11.82 -37.45 -2.01
N ASN A 29 -12.68 -36.73 -1.30
CA ASN A 29 -12.96 -37.08 0.09
C ASN A 29 -14.09 -38.11 0.10
N THR A 30 -13.83 -39.26 -0.52
CA THR A 30 -14.63 -40.47 -0.36
C THR A 30 -14.36 -40.97 1.04
N SER A 31 -15.19 -40.53 1.97
CA SER A 31 -15.26 -41.12 3.31
C SER A 31 -15.51 -42.62 3.14
N PRO A 32 -14.65 -43.51 3.65
CA PRO A 32 -15.07 -44.89 3.84
C PRO A 32 -15.91 -44.87 5.13
N ALA A 33 -17.18 -44.51 5.02
CA ALA A 33 -18.17 -44.95 5.98
C ALA A 33 -18.39 -46.45 5.74
N ALA A 34 -17.37 -47.24 6.07
CA ALA A 34 -17.49 -48.68 6.18
C ALA A 34 -18.44 -48.93 7.36
N SER A 35 -19.63 -49.40 7.03
CA SER A 35 -20.57 -50.00 7.95
C SER A 35 -19.91 -51.15 8.70
N LEU A 36 -19.43 -50.87 9.92
CA LEU A 36 -19.06 -51.91 10.88
C LEU A 36 -20.33 -52.53 11.47
N SER A 37 -21.04 -53.29 10.64
CA SER A 37 -21.96 -54.32 11.12
C SER A 37 -21.18 -55.62 11.25
N ALA A 38 -20.63 -55.84 12.43
CA ALA A 38 -20.29 -57.17 12.95
C ALA A 38 -19.94 -57.05 14.44
N SER A 39 -20.95 -57.18 15.30
CA SER A 39 -20.73 -57.58 16.69
C SER A 39 -20.25 -59.03 16.68
N ALA A 40 -18.94 -59.23 16.55
CA ALA A 40 -18.26 -60.49 16.79
C ALA A 40 -17.42 -60.35 18.06
N ALA A 41 -17.56 -61.32 18.96
CA ALA A 41 -16.83 -61.44 20.22
C ALA A 41 -15.31 -61.20 20.03
N PRO A 42 -14.59 -60.68 21.06
CA PRO A 42 -13.18 -60.37 20.92
C PRO A 42 -12.42 -61.65 20.53
N PRO A 43 -11.74 -61.71 19.37
CA PRO A 43 -10.85 -62.82 19.09
C PRO A 43 -9.75 -62.78 20.15
N ALA A 44 -9.57 -63.90 20.84
CA ALA A 44 -8.55 -64.09 21.86
C ALA A 44 -7.19 -63.60 21.32
N GLY A 45 -6.62 -62.60 22.01
CA GLY A 45 -5.24 -62.17 21.84
C GLY A 45 -4.90 -61.65 20.44
N ALA A 46 -5.37 -60.44 20.09
CA ALA A 46 -4.64 -59.66 19.10
C ALA A 46 -3.19 -59.54 19.60
N GLN A 47 -2.23 -60.11 18.87
CA GLN A 47 -0.82 -60.03 19.23
C GLN A 47 -0.36 -58.58 19.09
N ILE A 48 -0.51 -57.83 20.19
CA ILE A 48 0.11 -56.53 20.35
C ILE A 48 1.61 -56.81 20.41
N ALA A 49 2.37 -56.28 19.45
CA ALA A 49 3.82 -56.37 19.48
C ALA A 49 4.32 -55.86 20.85
N PRO A 50 5.25 -56.58 21.50
CA PRO A 50 5.68 -56.19 22.84
C PRO A 50 6.31 -54.79 22.79
N PHE A 51 5.90 -53.93 23.72
CA PHE A 51 6.47 -52.60 23.90
C PHE A 51 7.97 -52.73 24.22
N GLY A 52 8.78 -51.77 23.78
CA GLY A 52 10.19 -51.70 24.14
C GLY A 52 11.18 -52.46 23.25
N LYS A 53 10.82 -52.78 21.99
CA LYS A 53 11.83 -53.18 20.99
C LYS A 53 12.64 -51.96 20.55
N GLU A 54 13.96 -52.08 20.52
CA GLU A 54 14.86 -50.98 20.17
C GLU A 54 14.61 -50.43 18.76
N ASP A 55 14.22 -51.30 17.82
CA ASP A 55 13.91 -50.91 16.44
C ASP A 55 12.68 -50.01 16.35
N THR A 56 11.61 -50.31 17.10
CA THR A 56 10.40 -49.47 17.09
C THR A 56 10.63 -48.15 17.80
N ALA A 57 11.48 -48.12 18.83
CA ALA A 57 11.91 -46.88 19.47
C ALA A 57 12.73 -46.00 18.50
N ARG A 58 13.64 -46.60 17.70
CA ARG A 58 14.41 -45.88 16.67
C ARG A 58 13.52 -45.30 15.57
N GLU A 59 12.56 -46.07 15.08
CA GLU A 59 11.61 -45.61 14.06
C GLU A 59 10.77 -44.43 14.55
N LEU A 60 10.26 -44.51 15.79
CA LEU A 60 9.50 -43.43 16.41
C LEU A 60 10.35 -42.16 16.61
N GLN A 61 11.62 -42.32 17.02
CA GLN A 61 12.55 -41.20 17.12
C GLN A 61 12.84 -40.56 15.76
N GLN A 62 13.05 -41.35 14.72
CA GLN A 62 13.27 -40.85 13.36
C GLN A 62 12.02 -40.19 12.77
N HIS A 63 10.83 -40.68 13.11
CA HIS A 63 9.58 -40.01 12.76
C HIS A 63 9.44 -38.67 13.49
N ALA A 64 9.70 -38.65 14.80
CA ALA A 64 9.66 -37.42 15.59
C ALA A 64 10.66 -36.37 15.08
N ALA A 65 11.88 -36.78 14.74
CA ALA A 65 12.90 -35.89 14.17
C ALA A 65 12.43 -35.29 12.83
N ARG A 66 11.95 -36.11 11.89
CA ARG A 66 11.41 -35.62 10.61
C ARG A 66 10.21 -34.68 10.78
N THR A 67 9.35 -34.95 11.78
CA THR A 67 8.25 -34.05 12.11
C THR A 67 8.75 -32.72 12.66
N GLN A 68 9.82 -32.70 13.47
CA GLN A 68 10.43 -31.45 13.95
C GLN A 68 10.98 -30.63 12.79
N ASP A 69 11.73 -31.24 11.88
CA ASP A 69 12.27 -30.55 10.69
C ASP A 69 11.14 -29.90 9.87
N THR A 70 10.06 -30.64 9.64
CA THR A 70 8.89 -30.12 8.90
C THR A 70 8.21 -28.96 9.62
N LEU A 71 8.14 -29.00 10.96
CA LEU A 71 7.58 -27.91 11.75
C LEU A 71 8.48 -26.67 11.72
N VAL A 72 9.80 -26.85 11.70
CA VAL A 72 10.75 -25.74 11.54
C VAL A 72 10.55 -25.08 10.17
N ASP A 73 10.50 -25.87 9.09
CA ASP A 73 10.22 -25.34 7.73
C ASP A 73 8.88 -24.58 7.68
N ALA A 74 7.85 -25.10 8.36
CA ALA A 74 6.54 -24.45 8.42
C ALA A 74 6.59 -23.12 9.19
N VAL A 75 7.34 -23.07 10.30
CA VAL A 75 7.52 -21.85 11.10
C VAL A 75 8.30 -20.80 10.30
N GLU A 76 9.41 -21.17 9.66
CA GLU A 76 10.20 -20.25 8.85
C GLU A 76 9.38 -19.65 7.70
N ASN A 77 8.58 -20.48 7.02
CA ASN A 77 7.67 -20.01 5.97
C ASN A 77 6.55 -19.11 6.52
N ALA A 78 6.01 -19.42 7.70
CA ALA A 78 4.98 -18.60 8.35
C ALA A 78 5.52 -17.23 8.78
N GLU A 79 6.75 -17.17 9.29
CA GLU A 79 7.40 -15.92 9.68
C GLU A 79 7.59 -14.99 8.47
N VAL A 80 8.10 -15.53 7.36
CA VAL A 80 8.23 -14.75 6.12
C VAL A 80 6.88 -14.22 5.64
N ALA A 81 5.81 -15.02 5.75
CA ALA A 81 4.47 -14.60 5.39
C ALA A 81 3.94 -13.50 6.31
N GLU A 82 4.14 -13.61 7.62
CA GLU A 82 3.64 -12.64 8.58
C GLU A 82 4.41 -11.33 8.53
N ILE A 83 5.74 -11.36 8.32
CA ILE A 83 6.53 -10.14 8.10
C ILE A 83 6.01 -9.39 6.87
N LYS A 84 5.85 -10.08 5.73
CA LYS A 84 5.28 -9.45 4.53
C LYS A 84 3.92 -8.85 4.85
N ARG A 85 3.03 -9.61 5.50
CA ARG A 85 1.69 -9.15 5.86
C ARG A 85 1.70 -7.92 6.76
N ALA A 86 2.52 -7.92 7.80
CA ALA A 86 2.65 -6.82 8.75
C ALA A 86 3.23 -5.57 8.07
N VAL A 87 4.28 -5.72 7.26
CA VAL A 87 4.92 -4.63 6.53
C VAL A 87 3.95 -4.00 5.52
N PHE A 88 3.28 -4.79 4.68
CA PHE A 88 2.32 -4.23 3.71
C PHE A 88 1.15 -3.52 4.40
N ARG A 89 0.68 -4.04 5.54
CA ARG A 89 -0.35 -3.36 6.34
C ARG A 89 0.16 -2.07 6.96
N ALA A 90 1.38 -2.05 7.49
CA ALA A 90 2.00 -0.85 8.05
C ALA A 90 2.18 0.22 6.96
N LEU A 91 2.74 -0.15 5.81
CA LEU A 91 2.94 0.77 4.67
C LEU A 91 1.62 1.31 4.10
N THR A 92 0.56 0.49 4.06
CA THR A 92 -0.77 0.96 3.63
C THR A 92 -1.34 2.01 4.60
N ARG A 93 -1.16 1.82 5.91
CA ARG A 93 -1.58 2.80 6.92
C ARG A 93 -0.71 4.06 6.89
N LEU A 94 0.60 3.90 6.72
CA LEU A 94 1.55 5.01 6.61
C LEU A 94 1.19 5.88 5.40
N ARG A 95 0.98 5.27 4.24
CA ARG A 95 0.56 6.00 3.03
C ARG A 95 -0.74 6.77 3.23
N ALA A 96 -1.72 6.18 3.91
CA ALA A 96 -2.99 6.87 4.20
C ALA A 96 -2.78 8.07 5.15
N ALA A 97 -1.92 7.93 6.16
CA ALA A 97 -1.56 9.00 7.07
C ALA A 97 -0.79 10.11 6.33
N GLU A 98 0.22 9.77 5.54
CA GLU A 98 1.02 10.72 4.76
C GLU A 98 0.17 11.55 3.80
N ILE A 99 -0.73 10.91 3.04
CA ILE A 99 -1.64 11.63 2.14
C ILE A 99 -2.49 12.65 2.94
N LYS A 100 -3.02 12.22 4.10
CA LYS A 100 -3.82 13.10 4.95
C LYS A 100 -3.01 14.28 5.52
N GLU A 101 -1.76 14.04 5.92
CA GLU A 101 -0.86 15.10 6.39
C GLU A 101 -0.52 16.09 5.27
N PHE A 102 -0.23 15.60 4.05
CA PHE A 102 -0.02 16.48 2.90
C PHE A 102 -1.26 17.30 2.55
N ASP A 103 -2.46 16.71 2.58
CA ASP A 103 -3.72 17.44 2.38
C ASP A 103 -3.94 18.50 3.48
N THR A 104 -3.50 18.23 4.70
CA THR A 104 -3.61 19.17 5.82
C THR A 104 -2.64 20.34 5.65
N ILE A 105 -1.38 20.06 5.32
CA ILE A 105 -0.36 21.09 5.07
C ILE A 105 -0.80 22.00 3.92
N ALA A 106 -1.25 21.44 2.79
CA ALA A 106 -1.68 22.24 1.65
C ALA A 106 -2.83 23.21 1.99
N ARG A 107 -3.77 22.78 2.85
CA ARG A 107 -4.86 23.65 3.33
C ARG A 107 -4.34 24.76 4.24
N LEU A 108 -3.46 24.44 5.17
CA LEU A 108 -2.87 25.41 6.09
C LEU A 108 -2.03 26.44 5.34
N GLU A 109 -1.25 26.02 4.35
CA GLU A 109 -0.46 26.94 3.52
C GLU A 109 -1.34 27.88 2.70
N THR A 110 -2.44 27.37 2.13
CA THR A 110 -3.40 28.23 1.39
C THR A 110 -4.03 29.25 2.32
N GLN A 111 -4.48 28.83 3.51
CA GLN A 111 -5.04 29.75 4.51
C GLN A 111 -4.02 30.81 4.95
N ALA A 112 -2.77 30.42 5.18
CA ALA A 112 -1.72 31.37 5.56
C ALA A 112 -1.45 32.41 4.45
N ILE A 113 -1.51 32.01 3.18
CA ILE A 113 -1.36 32.92 2.04
C ILE A 113 -2.56 33.88 1.96
N ASP A 114 -3.77 33.36 2.10
CA ASP A 114 -5.00 34.17 2.04
C ASP A 114 -5.02 35.19 3.18
N GLU A 115 -4.73 34.76 4.42
CA GLU A 115 -4.64 35.65 5.59
C GLU A 115 -3.54 36.71 5.44
N TYR A 116 -2.39 36.35 4.87
CA TYR A 116 -1.33 37.33 4.60
C TYR A 116 -1.78 38.39 3.60
N ASN A 117 -2.45 37.96 2.51
CA ASN A 117 -2.96 38.85 1.47
C ASN A 117 -4.03 39.81 2.01
N ASP A 118 -4.95 39.31 2.83
CA ASP A 118 -5.99 40.11 3.47
C ASP A 118 -5.41 41.20 4.39
N ASN A 119 -4.29 40.91 5.05
CA ASN A 119 -3.63 41.86 5.94
C ASN A 119 -2.66 42.83 5.24
N HIS A 120 -2.17 42.51 4.03
CA HIS A 120 -1.13 43.29 3.32
C HIS A 120 -1.61 43.75 1.94
N HIS A 121 -2.23 44.93 1.92
CA HIS A 121 -2.66 45.57 0.67
C HIS A 121 -1.53 46.39 0.06
N TYR A 122 -0.85 45.84 -0.95
CA TYR A 122 0.32 46.48 -1.57
C TYR A 122 0.09 47.93 -1.98
N ARG A 123 -1.09 48.28 -2.52
CA ARG A 123 -1.43 49.65 -2.93
C ARG A 123 -1.65 50.61 -1.76
N ALA A 124 -2.07 50.11 -0.60
CA ALA A 124 -2.22 50.93 0.60
C ALA A 124 -0.85 51.23 1.23
N GLU A 125 0.05 50.24 1.21
CA GLU A 125 1.41 50.37 1.76
C GLU A 125 2.40 51.05 0.79
N ASN A 126 2.11 51.02 -0.51
CA ASN A 126 2.90 51.64 -1.57
C ASN A 126 2.01 52.53 -2.43
N PRO A 127 1.65 53.74 -1.95
CA PRO A 127 0.82 54.67 -2.70
C PRO A 127 1.52 55.09 -3.99
N LEU A 128 0.77 55.10 -5.09
CA LEU A 128 1.27 55.59 -6.36
C LEU A 128 1.23 57.11 -6.35
N ASP A 129 2.41 57.73 -6.49
CA ASP A 129 2.48 59.14 -6.86
C ASP A 129 2.51 59.25 -8.38
N TYR A 130 1.53 59.96 -8.92
CA TYR A 130 1.41 60.13 -10.36
C TYR A 130 2.17 61.37 -10.77
N ILE A 131 3.11 61.27 -11.70
CA ILE A 131 4.02 62.36 -12.10
C ILE A 131 3.30 63.71 -12.32
N HIS A 132 2.09 63.71 -12.89
CA HIS A 132 1.26 64.90 -13.10
C HIS A 132 0.76 65.61 -11.81
N SER A 133 0.87 65.00 -10.64
CA SER A 133 0.39 65.53 -9.35
C SER A 133 1.33 66.62 -8.82
N GLY A 134 2.62 66.50 -9.13
CA GLY A 134 3.67 67.46 -8.80
C GLY A 134 4.08 68.34 -9.98
N GLU A 135 3.47 68.17 -11.15
CA GLU A 135 3.73 69.01 -12.31
C GLU A 135 3.16 70.42 -12.09
N GLN A 136 3.96 71.44 -12.41
CA GLN A 136 3.49 72.82 -12.39
C GLN A 136 2.42 73.01 -13.47
N ALA A 137 1.43 73.88 -13.21
CA ALA A 137 0.43 74.20 -14.22
C ALA A 137 1.11 74.72 -15.49
N VAL A 138 0.65 74.29 -16.67
CA VAL A 138 1.24 74.63 -17.98
C VAL A 138 1.37 76.16 -18.18
N SER A 139 0.51 76.96 -17.55
CA SER A 139 0.59 78.42 -17.58
C SER A 139 1.82 79.00 -16.87
N THR A 140 2.39 78.29 -15.91
CA THR A 140 3.56 78.69 -15.11
C THR A 140 4.85 78.50 -15.90
N ASP A 141 4.93 77.42 -16.70
CA ASP A 141 6.05 77.11 -17.61
C ASP A 141 6.15 78.12 -18.79
N LYS A 142 5.03 78.78 -19.12
CA LYS A 142 4.97 79.78 -20.19
C LYS A 142 5.87 81.01 -19.95
N TYR A 143 6.22 81.31 -18.70
CA TYR A 143 7.02 82.49 -18.33
C TYR A 143 8.47 82.17 -17.92
N THR A 144 8.84 80.89 -17.83
CA THR A 144 10.22 80.45 -17.61
C THR A 144 10.95 80.32 -18.96
N SER A 145 11.34 81.45 -19.53
CA SER A 145 12.22 81.47 -20.70
C SER A 145 13.63 80.99 -20.32
N PHE A 146 14.30 80.27 -21.23
CA PHE A 146 15.67 79.73 -21.08
C PHE A 146 16.77 80.81 -21.10
N HIS A 147 16.66 81.83 -20.25
CA HIS A 147 17.67 82.86 -20.08
C HIS A 147 18.07 82.85 -18.60
N GLY A 148 19.11 82.06 -18.29
CA GLY A 148 19.80 82.11 -17.01
C GLY A 148 20.57 83.42 -16.85
N PRO A 149 21.07 83.73 -15.63
CA PRO A 149 21.83 84.94 -15.36
C PRO A 149 23.10 85.05 -16.21
#